data_AF-A0A453I0Q8-F1
#
_entry.id   AF-A0A453I0Q8-F1
#
_cell.length_a   1.000
_cell.length_b   1.000
_cell.length_c   1.000
_cell.angle_alpha   90.00
_cell.angle_beta   90.00
_cell.angle_gamma   90.00
#
_symmetry.space_group_name_H-M   'P 1'
#
loop_
_entity.id
_entity.type
_entity.pdbx_description
1 polymer ?
#
loop_
_entity_poly.entity_id
_entity_poly.type
_entity_poly.pdbx_seq_one_letter_code
_entity_poly.pdbx_strand_id
1 'polypeptide(L)' 'RGTAEKRTAKSDPIFRNQLVNMVVNRIMKDGKKSLSYQILYRAVKKIQQK' A
#
# COMPACT_ATOMS: atom_id res chain seq x y z
N ARG A 1 0.66 -31.57 6.12
CA ARG A 1 0.53 -30.11 6.40
C ARG A 1 0.62 -29.38 5.05
N GLY A 2 -0.51 -28.99 4.48
CA GLY A 2 -0.52 -28.28 3.19
C GLY A 2 -0.12 -26.82 3.36
N THR A 3 0.67 -26.29 2.44
CA THR A 3 1.02 -24.86 2.38
C THR A 3 -0.23 -24.05 2.08
N ALA A 4 -0.53 -23.05 2.93
CA ALA A 4 -1.62 -22.12 2.66
C ALA A 4 -1.34 -21.31 1.39
N GLU A 5 -2.36 -21.13 0.55
CA GLU A 5 -2.24 -20.35 -0.67
C GLU A 5 -1.88 -18.88 -0.36
N LYS A 6 -0.92 -18.36 -1.12
CA LYS A 6 -0.55 -16.94 -1.02
C LYS A 6 -1.69 -16.10 -1.57
N ARG A 7 -2.27 -15.25 -0.73
CA ARG A 7 -3.26 -14.26 -1.16
C ARG A 7 -2.60 -13.27 -2.11
N THR A 8 -3.10 -13.18 -3.34
CA THR A 8 -2.66 -12.16 -4.29
C THR A 8 -3.16 -10.80 -3.83
N ALA A 9 -2.24 -9.86 -3.64
CA ALA A 9 -2.59 -8.48 -3.33
C ALA A 9 -3.22 -7.85 -4.57
N LYS A 10 -4.41 -7.24 -4.42
CA LYS A 10 -5.01 -6.45 -5.50
C LYS A 10 -4.07 -5.31 -5.89
N SER A 11 -4.01 -4.96 -7.17
CA SER A 11 -3.23 -3.80 -7.60
C SER A 11 -3.85 -2.51 -7.09
N ASP A 12 -3.01 -1.53 -6.81
CA ASP A 12 -3.43 -0.20 -6.39
C ASP A 12 -4.30 0.50 -7.45
N PRO A 13 -5.41 1.19 -7.10
CA PRO A 13 -6.24 1.89 -8.08
C PRO A 13 -5.53 3.06 -8.81
N ILE A 14 -4.52 3.70 -8.22
CA ILE A 14 -3.91 4.93 -8.75
C ILE A 14 -2.67 4.59 -9.58
N PHE A 15 -1.76 3.79 -9.03
CA PHE A 15 -0.50 3.42 -9.69
C PHE A 15 -0.54 2.06 -10.37
N ARG A 16 -1.63 1.30 -10.22
CA ARG A 16 -1.78 -0.08 -10.72
C ARG A 16 -0.62 -1.01 -10.32
N ASN A 17 0.07 -0.68 -9.24
CA ASN A 17 1.26 -1.38 -8.76
C ASN A 17 0.94 -2.18 -7.49
N GLN A 18 1.34 -3.45 -7.46
CA GLN A 18 1.16 -4.33 -6.32
C GLN A 18 2.08 -3.97 -5.14
N LEU A 19 3.31 -3.49 -5.41
CA LEU A 19 4.26 -3.09 -4.38
C LEU A 19 3.72 -1.94 -3.53
N VAL A 20 3.15 -0.92 -4.20
CA VAL A 20 2.53 0.23 -3.52
C VAL A 20 1.40 -0.24 -2.62
N ASN A 21 0.52 -1.12 -3.11
CA ASN A 21 -0.57 -1.65 -2.31
C ASN A 21 -0.07 -2.46 -1.10
N MET A 22 1.02 -3.23 -1.24
CA MET A 22 1.63 -3.94 -0.10
C MET A 22 2.15 -2.99 0.97
N VAL A 23 2.82 -1.90 0.58
CA VAL A 23 3.30 -0.88 1.51
C VAL A 23 2.13 -0.18 2.22
N VAL A 24 1.09 0.20 1.47
CA VAL A 24 -0.13 0.80 2.03
C VAL A 24 -0.81 -0.14 3.02
N ASN A 25 -0.98 -1.42 2.67
CA ASN A 25 -1.58 -2.40 3.58
C ASN A 25 -0.77 -2.60 4.87
N ARG A 26 0.56 -2.38 4.83
CA ARG A 26 1.42 -2.47 6.01
C ARG A 26 1.37 -1.23 6.91
N ILE A 27 1.19 -0.05 6.31
CA ILE A 27 1.02 1.23 7.05
C ILE A 27 -0.40 1.36 7.60
N MET A 28 -1.37 0.70 6.96
CA MET A 28 -2.77 0.81 7.30
C MET A 28 -3.06 0.29 8.71
N LYS A 29 -3.64 1.18 9.51
CA LYS A 29 -4.13 0.90 10.87
C LYS A 29 -5.65 1.04 10.89
N ASP A 30 -6.32 0.17 11.64
CA ASP A 30 -7.78 0.20 11.87
C ASP A 30 -8.62 0.15 10.57
N GLY A 31 -8.09 -0.45 9.49
CA GLY A 31 -8.77 -0.52 8.19
C GLY A 31 -8.88 0.81 7.44
N LYS A 32 -8.21 1.87 7.91
CA LYS A 32 -8.28 3.23 7.32
C LYS A 32 -7.43 3.34 6.06
N LYS A 33 -7.94 2.80 4.95
CA LYS A 33 -7.23 2.73 3.67
C LYS A 33 -6.95 4.11 3.06
N SER A 34 -7.93 5.03 3.07
CA SER A 34 -7.78 6.39 2.52
C SER A 34 -6.66 7.18 3.23
N LEU A 35 -6.60 7.11 4.57
CA LEU A 35 -5.57 7.78 5.36
C LEU A 35 -4.17 7.25 5.04
N SER A 36 -4.06 5.94 4.84
CA SER A 36 -2.79 5.27 4.52
C SER A 36 -2.22 5.73 3.18
N TYR A 37 -3.08 5.90 2.17
CA TYR A 37 -2.69 6.50 0.89
C TYR A 37 -2.24 7.94 1.03
N GLN A 38 -2.96 8.75 1.80
CA GLN A 38 -2.59 10.15 2.01
C GLN A 38 -1.20 10.26 2.64
N ILE A 39 -0.90 9.43 3.65
CA ILE A 39 0.41 9.42 4.31
C ILE A 39 1.50 9.03 3.32
N LEU A 40 1.31 7.94 2.55
CA LEU A 40 2.31 7.45 1.61
C LEU A 40 2.61 8.49 0.52
N TYR A 41 1.59 9.04 -0.14
CA TYR A 41 1.81 10.00 -1.22
C TYR A 41 2.36 11.33 -0.73
N ARG A 42 1.97 11.79 0.47
CA ARG A 42 2.60 12.96 1.10
C ARG A 42 4.07 12.72 1.37
N ALA A 43 4.45 11.53 1.86
CA ALA A 43 5.85 11.19 2.13
C ALA A 43 6.68 11.11 0.84
N VAL A 44 6.18 10.43 -0.20
CA VAL A 44 6.85 10.34 -1.51
C VAL A 44 7.03 11.72 -2.14
N LYS A 45 6.00 12.58 -2.09
CA LYS A 45 6.10 13.95 -2.60
C LYS A 45 7.17 14.77 -1.86
N LYS A 46 7.28 14.61 -0.54
CA LYS A 46 8.34 15.26 0.26
C LYS A 46 9.75 14.78 -0.13
N ILE A 47 9.91 13.48 -0.40
CA ILE A 47 11.19 12.92 -0.86
C ILE A 47 11.55 13.46 -2.25
N GLN A 48 10.57 13.57 -3.16
CA GLN A 48 10.80 14.09 -4.52
C GLN A 48 11.23 15.55 -4.54
N GLN A 49 10.82 16.35 -3.55
CA GLN A 49 11.17 17.76 -3.44
C GLN A 49 12.58 18.01 -2.87
N LYS A 50 13.30 16.94 -2.51
CA LYS A 50 14.65 16.98 -1.99
C LYS A 50 15.63 16.40 -3.00
#